data_AF-A0A1L4CYM7-F1
#
_entry.id   AF-A0A1L4CYM7-F1
#
_cell.length_a   1.000
_cell.length_b   1.000
_cell.length_c   1.000
_cell.angle_alpha   90.00
_cell.angle_beta   90.00
_cell.angle_gamma   90.00
#
_symmetry.space_group_name_H-M   'P 1'
#
loop_
_entity.id
_entity.type
_entity.pdbx_description
1 polymer ?
#
loop_
_entity_poly.entity_id
_entity_poly.type
_entity_poly.pdbx_seq_one_letter_code
_entity_poly.pdbx_strand_id
1 'polypeptide(L)'
;MENIEILDVKNDYIFKRIFGENENIFIDFVNSILNQRDDKKIKSVTFLNNEITKDSQYDKESRLDVTARIPRSMGARLSENLGAN
;
A
#
# COMPACT_ATOMS: atom_id res chain seq x y z
N MET A 1 -36.22 -7.42 -5.37
CA MET A 1 -35.18 -6.43 -5.06
C MET A 1 -34.00 -7.23 -4.54
N GLU A 2 -32.87 -7.23 -5.26
CA GLU A 2 -31.65 -7.85 -4.74
C GLU A 2 -31.24 -7.11 -3.47
N ASN A 3 -31.09 -7.86 -2.38
CA ASN A 3 -30.51 -7.33 -1.15
C ASN A 3 -29.02 -7.15 -1.42
N ILE A 4 -28.58 -5.92 -1.61
CA ILE A 4 -27.16 -5.59 -1.64
C ILE A 4 -26.67 -5.76 -0.20
N GLU A 5 -26.07 -6.91 0.11
CA GLU A 5 -25.31 -7.07 1.34
C GLU A 5 -24.16 -6.07 1.31
N ILE A 6 -24.30 -4.98 2.07
CA ILE A 6 -23.20 -4.06 2.34
C ILE A 6 -22.26 -4.81 3.25
N LEU A 7 -21.22 -5.38 2.66
CA LEU A 7 -20.19 -6.11 3.37
C LEU A 7 -19.47 -5.11 4.32
N ASP A 8 -19.38 -5.43 5.62
CA ASP A 8 -18.74 -4.57 6.62
C ASP A 8 -17.25 -4.43 6.35
N VAL A 9 -16.78 -3.22 6.02
CA VAL A 9 -15.37 -2.89 5.71
C VAL A 9 -14.38 -3.26 6.83
N LYS A 10 -14.87 -3.55 8.04
CA LYS A 10 -14.07 -4.15 9.13
C LYS A 10 -13.70 -5.60 8.88
N ASN A 11 -14.29 -6.22 7.86
CA ASN A 11 -13.91 -7.53 7.38
C ASN A 11 -12.56 -7.44 6.64
N ASP A 12 -11.59 -8.20 7.15
CA ASP A 12 -10.26 -8.36 6.58
C ASP A 12 -10.30 -8.64 5.07
N TYR A 13 -11.24 -9.48 4.62
CA TYR A 13 -11.41 -9.81 3.21
C TYR A 13 -11.69 -8.59 2.34
N ILE A 14 -12.56 -7.69 2.79
CA ILE A 14 -12.92 -6.49 2.02
C ILE A 14 -11.79 -5.48 2.06
N PHE A 15 -11.15 -5.32 3.21
CA PHE A 15 -9.98 -4.44 3.33
C PHE A 15 -8.91 -4.85 2.32
N LYS A 16 -8.56 -6.15 2.28
CA LYS A 16 -7.61 -6.70 1.31
C LYS A 16 -8.10 -6.59 -0.14
N ARG A 17 -9.41 -6.72 -0.40
CA ARG A 17 -9.98 -6.51 -1.74
C ARG A 17 -9.80 -5.07 -2.22
N ILE A 18 -10.11 -4.09 -1.37
CA ILE A 18 -10.05 -2.66 -1.72
C ILE A 18 -8.59 -2.21 -1.88
N PHE A 19 -7.74 -2.60 -0.93
CA PHE A 19 -6.39 -2.06 -0.79
C PHE A 19 -5.27 -2.95 -1.32
N GLY A 20 -5.51 -4.25 -1.47
CA GLY A 20 -4.53 -5.24 -1.94
C GLY A 20 -4.66 -5.61 -3.42
N GLU A 21 -5.76 -5.25 -4.09
CA GLU A 21 -5.94 -5.48 -5.54
C GLU A 21 -5.68 -4.23 -6.38
N ASN A 22 -5.92 -3.03 -5.81
CA ASN A 22 -5.79 -1.76 -6.53
C ASN A 22 -4.69 -0.88 -5.95
N GLU A 23 -3.55 -0.87 -6.63
CA GLU A 23 -2.37 -0.06 -6.30
C GLU A 23 -2.71 1.43 -6.15
N ASN A 24 -3.49 2.03 -7.05
CA ASN A 24 -3.77 3.46 -7.04
C ASN A 24 -4.58 3.87 -5.81
N ILE A 25 -5.60 3.09 -5.45
CA ILE A 25 -6.43 3.35 -4.26
C ILE A 25 -5.57 3.30 -3.00
N PHE A 26 -4.69 2.30 -2.90
CA PHE A 26 -3.77 2.18 -1.77
C PHE A 26 -2.81 3.37 -1.68
N ILE A 27 -2.21 3.75 -2.81
CA ILE A 27 -1.27 4.88 -2.88
C ILE A 27 -1.97 6.19 -2.49
N ASP A 28 -3.14 6.48 -3.01
CA ASP A 28 -3.89 7.70 -2.73
C ASP A 28 -4.29 7.78 -1.26
N PHE A 29 -4.79 6.67 -0.69
CA PHE A 29 -5.14 6.57 0.72
C PHE A 29 -3.95 6.83 1.63
N VAL A 30 -2.83 6.12 1.41
CA VAL A 30 -1.63 6.25 2.24
C VAL A 30 -1.02 7.65 2.11
N ASN A 31 -0.91 8.19 0.89
CA ASN A 31 -0.40 9.55 0.67
C ASN A 31 -1.29 10.61 1.35
N SER A 32 -2.61 10.40 1.39
CA SER A 32 -3.55 11.31 2.07
C SER A 32 -3.43 11.27 3.59
N ILE A 33 -3.22 10.09 4.18
CA ILE A 33 -3.06 9.93 5.63
C ILE A 33 -1.70 10.44 6.11
N LEU A 34 -0.62 10.09 5.40
CA LEU A 34 0.73 10.41 5.86
C LEU A 34 1.10 11.88 5.63
N ASN A 35 0.33 12.62 4.83
CA ASN A 35 0.50 14.05 4.54
C ASN A 35 1.97 14.45 4.28
N GLN A 36 2.65 13.67 3.44
CA GLN A 36 4.07 13.86 3.16
C GLN A 36 4.33 14.88 2.05
N ARG A 37 5.54 15.45 2.06
CA ARG A 37 6.05 16.29 0.97
C ARG A 37 6.10 15.49 -0.34
N ASP A 38 5.95 16.18 -1.47
CA ASP A 38 5.85 15.55 -2.79
C ASP A 38 7.03 14.65 -3.16
N ASP A 39 8.23 14.97 -2.66
CA ASP A 39 9.46 14.18 -2.84
C ASP A 39 9.46 12.85 -2.06
N LYS A 40 8.49 12.65 -1.17
CA LYS A 40 8.32 11.44 -0.37
C LYS A 40 7.01 10.70 -0.66
N LYS A 41 6.13 11.24 -1.52
CA LYS A 41 4.89 10.56 -1.92
C LYS A 41 5.19 9.24 -2.61
N ILE A 42 4.44 8.20 -2.27
CA ILE A 42 4.55 6.89 -2.90
C ILE A 42 4.17 7.01 -4.38
N LYS A 43 4.95 6.35 -5.26
CA LYS A 43 4.74 6.34 -6.71
C LYS A 43 4.34 4.97 -7.26
N SER A 44 4.78 3.91 -6.60
CA SER A 44 4.36 2.55 -6.92
C SER A 44 4.46 1.67 -5.70
N VAL A 45 3.65 0.62 -5.64
CA VAL A 45 3.72 -0.42 -4.62
C VAL A 45 3.76 -1.82 -5.23
N THR A 46 4.31 -2.77 -4.50
CA THR A 46 4.24 -4.20 -4.82
C THR A 46 3.73 -4.92 -3.58
N PHE A 47 2.62 -5.64 -3.73
CA PHE A 47 2.07 -6.50 -2.69
C PHE A 47 2.86 -7.81 -2.68
N LEU A 48 3.57 -8.07 -1.58
CA LEU A 48 4.51 -9.18 -1.45
C LEU A 48 3.85 -10.47 -0.95
N ASN A 49 2.82 -10.33 -0.11
CA ASN A 49 2.06 -11.45 0.40
C ASN A 49 0.60 -11.04 0.55
N ASN A 50 -0.26 -11.66 -0.26
CA ASN A 50 -1.71 -11.50 -0.22
C ASN A 50 -2.40 -12.76 0.35
N GLU A 51 -1.63 -13.77 0.80
CA GLU A 51 -2.21 -14.96 1.38
C GLU A 51 -2.90 -14.62 2.71
N ILE A 52 -4.22 -14.71 2.66
CA ILE A 52 -5.08 -14.72 3.83
C ILE A 52 -4.93 -16.10 4.47
N THR A 53 -3.90 -16.30 5.29
CA THR A 53 -3.83 -17.51 6.13
C THR A 53 -4.96 -17.40 7.14
N LYS A 54 -6.01 -18.17 6.90
CA LYS A 54 -7.23 -18.19 7.70
C LYS A 54 -7.03 -19.15 8.86
N ASP A 55 -6.27 -18.75 9.88
CA ASP A 55 -6.02 -19.62 11.03
C ASP A 55 -7.12 -19.51 12.11
N SER A 56 -7.96 -18.46 12.09
CA SER A 56 -9.08 -18.36 13.00
C SER A 56 -10.27 -17.53 12.48
N GLN A 57 -11.47 -17.95 12.86
CA GLN A 57 -12.74 -17.24 12.61
C GLN A 57 -12.84 -15.91 13.39
N TYR A 58 -11.85 -15.66 14.27
CA TYR A 58 -11.70 -14.48 15.10
C TYR A 58 -10.50 -13.61 14.71
N ASP A 59 -9.80 -13.92 13.62
CA ASP A 59 -8.71 -13.06 13.14
C ASP A 59 -9.29 -11.72 12.68
N LYS A 60 -9.08 -10.71 13.53
CA LYS A 60 -9.53 -9.32 13.34
C LYS A 60 -8.43 -8.43 12.76
N GLU A 61 -7.26 -8.99 12.46
CA GLU A 61 -6.11 -8.22 12.00
C GLU A 61 -5.88 -8.44 10.51
N SER A 62 -6.17 -7.40 9.73
CA SER A 62 -5.75 -7.34 8.35
C SER A 62 -4.27 -7.02 8.26
N ARG A 63 -3.51 -7.93 7.64
CA ARG A 63 -2.09 -7.73 7.31
C ARG A 63 -1.90 -7.71 5.80
N LEU A 64 -1.16 -6.72 5.34
CA LEU A 64 -0.79 -6.54 3.94
C LEU A 64 0.70 -6.21 3.88
N ASP A 65 1.47 -7.09 3.26
CA ASP A 65 2.91 -6.87 3.08
C ASP A 65 3.13 -6.07 1.80
N VAL A 66 3.62 -4.84 1.95
CA VAL A 66 3.76 -3.88 0.83
C VAL A 66 5.18 -3.33 0.75
N THR A 67 5.79 -3.43 -0.43
CA THR A 67 7.00 -2.67 -0.76
C THR A 67 6.62 -1.42 -1.54
N ALA A 68 6.91 -0.24 -1.00
CA ALA A 68 6.64 1.04 -1.64
C ALA A 68 7.92 1.62 -2.28
N ARG A 69 7.77 2.25 -3.45
CA ARG A 69 8.81 3.08 -4.07
C ARG A 69 8.40 4.55 -4.08
N ILE A 70 9.34 5.40 -3.71
CA ILE A 70 9.22 6.87 -3.71
C ILE A 70 10.12 7.47 -4.80
N PRO A 71 9.92 8.73 -5.19
CA PRO A 71 10.79 9.41 -6.14
C PRO A 71 12.23 9.40 -5.65
N ARG A 72 13.17 9.12 -6.55
CA ARG A 72 14.58 9.29 -6.25
C ARG A 72 14.84 10.79 -6.07
N SER A 73 15.21 11.21 -4.87
CA SER A 73 15.53 12.61 -4.61
C SER A 73 16.78 13.01 -5.40
N MET A 74 16.76 14.21 -5.98
CA MET A 74 17.86 14.73 -6.81
C MET A 74 19.22 14.75 -6.07
N GLY A 75 19.22 14.80 -4.73
CA GLY A 75 20.43 14.76 -3.91
C GLY A 75 21.25 13.47 -4.03
N ALA A 76 20.61 12.33 -4.35
CA ALA A 76 21.31 11.06 -4.53
C ALA A 76 22.11 11.01 -5.86
N ARG A 77 21.82 11.89 -6.83
CA ARG A 77 22.54 11.92 -8.12
C ARG A 77 23.91 12.61 -8.02
N LEU A 78 24.10 13.48 -7.02
CA LEU A 78 25.34 14.24 -6.87
C LEU A 78 26.46 13.40 -6.21
N SER A 79 26.11 12.44 -5.36
CA SER A 79 27.10 11.55 -4.72
C SER A 79 27.61 10.41 -5.62
N GLU A 80 26.81 9.96 -6.59
CA GLU A 80 27.22 8.87 -7.51
C GLU A 80 28.19 9.35 -8.60
N ASN A 81 28.14 10.62 -9.00
CA ASN A 81 28.99 11.18 -10.07
C ASN A 81 30.34 11.73 -9.60
N LEU A 82 30.63 11.74 -8.29
CA LEU A 82 31.90 12.25 -7.73
C LEU A 82 32.91 11.14 -7.40
N GLY A 83 32.54 9.86 -7.60
CA GLY A 83 33.40 8.70 -7.34
C GLY A 83 34.09 8.10 -8.57
N ALA A 84 33.99 8.74 -9.73
CA ALA A 84 34.60 8.29 -10.98
C ALA A 84 35.57 9.36 -11.52
N ASN A 85 36.75 9.44 -10.93
CA ASN A 85 37.98 9.95 -11.55
C ASN A 85 39.20 9.48 -10.75
#